data_AF-A0A9W4QU84-F1
#
_entry.id   AF-A0A9W4QU84-F1
#
_cell.length_a   1.000
_cell.length_b   1.000
_cell.length_c   1.000
_cell.angle_alpha   90.00
_cell.angle_beta   90.00
_cell.angle_gamma   90.00
#
_symmetry.space_group_name_H-M   'P 1'
#
loop_
_entity.id
_entity.type
_entity.pdbx_description
1 polymer ?
#
loop_
_entity_poly.entity_id
_entity_poly.type
_entity_poly.pdbx_seq_one_letter_code
_entity_poly.pdbx_strand_id
1 'polypeptide(L)'
;MKKMNVPVDWVENSTPVQPGLYFVASRYKTGFGSYDYLNWDGEKWLKADSIKVVGWVSLGDFLGLIDAGWPTSDDSDKELEESSNKNKDKFKGDEGGFFEVE
;
A
#
# COMPACT_ATOMS: atom_id res chain seq x y z
N MET A 1 16.47 -14.34 -9.06
CA MET A 1 15.19 -14.01 -8.38
C MET A 1 14.07 -14.79 -9.05
N LYS A 2 13.23 -15.49 -8.27
CA LYS A 2 12.06 -16.20 -8.80
C LYS A 2 10.95 -15.17 -9.01
N LYS A 3 10.41 -15.06 -10.22
CA LYS A 3 9.23 -14.21 -10.48
C LYS A 3 8.02 -14.88 -9.83
N MET A 4 7.28 -14.12 -9.03
CA MET A 4 5.99 -14.54 -8.51
C MET A 4 4.90 -13.85 -9.34
N ASN A 5 3.81 -14.56 -9.59
CA ASN A 5 2.65 -13.99 -10.25
C ASN A 5 1.75 -13.38 -9.17
N VAL A 6 1.48 -12.09 -9.28
CA VAL A 6 0.56 -11.37 -8.38
C VAL A 6 -0.73 -11.14 -9.19
N PRO A 7 -1.90 -11.61 -8.72
CA PRO A 7 -3.16 -11.47 -9.43
C PRO A 7 -3.69 -10.03 -9.29
N VAL A 8 -3.17 -9.12 -10.11
CA VAL A 8 -3.58 -7.72 -10.09
C VAL A 8 -4.84 -7.53 -10.93
N ASP A 9 -5.90 -7.03 -10.31
CA ASP A 9 -7.13 -6.62 -10.97
C ASP A 9 -6.97 -5.22 -11.58
N TRP A 10 -6.39 -5.17 -12.78
CA TRP A 10 -6.09 -3.91 -13.45
C TRP A 10 -7.34 -3.11 -13.79
N VAL A 11 -7.32 -1.83 -13.44
CA VAL A 11 -8.27 -0.86 -13.95
C VAL A 11 -7.73 -0.29 -15.25
N GLU A 12 -8.47 -0.52 -16.34
CA GLU A 12 -8.13 -0.06 -17.69
C GLU A 12 -9.15 0.97 -18.18
N ASN A 13 -8.75 1.80 -19.16
CA ASN A 13 -9.63 2.74 -19.86
C ASN A 13 -10.37 3.76 -18.98
N SER A 14 -9.89 3.99 -17.76
CA SER A 14 -10.40 5.00 -16.83
C SER A 14 -9.25 5.63 -16.06
N THR A 15 -9.52 6.75 -15.39
CA THR A 15 -8.57 7.47 -14.54
C THR A 15 -8.93 7.29 -13.07
N PRO A 16 -7.95 7.35 -12.16
CA PRO A 16 -8.25 7.34 -10.72
C PRO A 16 -9.14 8.52 -10.32
N VAL A 17 -10.00 8.28 -9.34
CA VAL A 17 -10.92 9.30 -8.80
C VAL A 17 -10.23 10.21 -7.79
N GLN A 18 -9.27 9.67 -7.04
CA GLN A 18 -8.61 10.37 -5.94
C GLN A 18 -7.14 10.63 -6.27
N PRO A 19 -6.57 11.79 -5.90
CA PRO A 19 -5.13 12.00 -5.94
C PRO A 19 -4.41 10.96 -5.07
N GLY A 20 -3.22 10.52 -5.49
CA GLY A 20 -2.45 9.54 -4.73
C GLY A 20 -1.42 8.78 -5.55
N LEU A 21 -0.83 7.76 -4.93
CA LEU A 21 0.19 6.91 -5.52
C LEU A 21 -0.42 5.59 -5.99
N TYR A 22 -0.15 5.23 -7.24
CA TYR A 22 -0.74 4.07 -7.90
C TYR A 22 0.35 3.17 -8.48
N PHE A 23 0.11 1.86 -8.42
CA PHE A 23 0.86 0.89 -9.21
C PHE A 23 0.31 0.88 -10.63
N VAL A 24 1.17 1.02 -11.62
CA VAL A 24 0.78 1.22 -13.02
C VAL A 24 1.46 0.25 -13.96
N ALA A 25 0.71 -0.19 -14.97
CA ALA A 25 1.27 -0.75 -16.19
C ALA A 25 1.46 0.40 -17.18
N SER A 26 2.69 0.57 -17.66
CA SER A 26 3.06 1.65 -18.56
C SER A 26 3.60 1.14 -19.90
N ARG A 27 3.40 1.93 -20.95
CA ARG A 27 3.90 1.70 -22.31
C ARG A 27 4.69 2.92 -22.76
N TYR A 28 5.93 2.72 -23.16
CA TYR A 28 6.78 3.77 -23.72
C TYR A 28 6.55 3.90 -25.23
N LYS A 29 6.81 5.09 -25.78
CA LYS A 29 6.77 5.34 -27.24
C LYS A 29 7.65 4.38 -28.07
N THR A 30 8.72 3.86 -27.46
CA THR A 30 9.63 2.86 -28.06
C THR A 30 9.01 1.46 -28.16
N GLY A 31 7.82 1.23 -27.62
CA GLY A 31 7.13 -0.06 -27.65
C GLY A 31 7.46 -0.98 -26.47
N PHE A 32 8.31 -0.58 -25.54
CA PHE A 32 8.53 -1.32 -24.31
C PHE A 32 7.39 -1.08 -23.31
N GLY A 33 7.06 -2.10 -22.51
CA GLY A 33 6.16 -1.98 -21.38
C GLY A 33 6.89 -2.29 -20.07
N SER A 34 6.52 -1.60 -19.00
CA SER A 34 7.02 -1.84 -17.65
C SER A 34 5.91 -1.67 -16.63
N TYR A 35 6.14 -2.20 -15.44
CA TYR A 35 5.38 -1.83 -14.26
C TYR A 35 6.16 -0.79 -13.47
N ASP A 36 5.47 0.21 -12.94
CA ASP A 36 6.05 1.29 -12.16
C ASP A 36 5.05 1.81 -11.13
N TYR A 37 5.42 2.80 -10.33
CA TYR A 37 4.49 3.59 -9.53
C TYR A 37 4.44 5.03 -10.04
N LEU A 38 3.25 5.62 -10.08
CA LEU A 38 3.06 7.01 -10.50
C LEU A 38 2.08 7.74 -9.59
N ASN A 39 2.36 9.03 -9.37
CA ASN A 39 1.44 9.93 -8.69
C ASN A 39 0.35 10.40 -9.66
N TRP A 40 -0.88 10.37 -9.21
CA TRP A 40 -2.04 11.04 -9.81
C TRP A 40 -2.34 12.30 -8.99
N ASP A 41 -2.43 13.46 -9.64
CA ASP A 41 -2.70 14.73 -8.94
C ASP A 41 -4.19 15.04 -8.79
N GLY A 42 -5.08 14.18 -9.32
CA GLY A 42 -6.52 14.40 -9.40
C GLY A 42 -7.02 14.59 -10.83
N GLU A 43 -6.14 15.04 -11.73
CA GLU A 43 -6.48 15.35 -13.13
C GLU A 43 -5.57 14.63 -14.13
N LYS A 44 -4.30 14.41 -13.78
CA LYS A 44 -3.30 13.80 -14.64
C LYS A 44 -2.25 12.99 -13.88
N TRP A 45 -1.63 12.09 -14.63
CA TRP A 45 -0.46 11.35 -14.17
C TRP A 45 0.77 12.26 -14.17
N LEU A 46 1.49 12.29 -13.05
CA LEU A 46 2.79 12.97 -12.94
C LEU A 46 3.89 12.10 -13.56
N LYS A 47 4.07 12.23 -14.87
CA LYS A 47 5.00 11.42 -15.68
C LYS A 47 5.52 12.20 -16.88
N ALA A 48 6.55 11.68 -17.56
CA ALA A 48 6.97 12.20 -18.85
C ALA A 48 5.95 11.91 -19.98
N ASP A 49 5.93 12.76 -21.01
CA ASP A 49 5.04 12.62 -22.20
C ASP A 49 5.33 11.38 -23.05
N SER A 50 6.50 10.77 -22.89
CA SER A 50 6.89 9.53 -23.56
C SER A 50 6.24 8.28 -22.97
N ILE A 51 5.57 8.40 -21.82
CA ILE A 51 4.99 7.31 -21.06
C ILE A 51 3.46 7.35 -21.21
N LYS A 52 2.84 6.21 -21.53
CA LYS A 52 1.38 6.04 -21.51
C LYS A 52 1.02 5.04 -20.42
N VAL A 53 0.14 5.42 -19.50
CA VAL A 53 -0.45 4.47 -18.54
C VAL A 53 -1.53 3.67 -19.27
N VAL A 54 -1.46 2.34 -19.20
CA VAL A 54 -2.41 1.42 -19.86
C VAL A 54 -3.28 0.67 -18.86
N GLY A 55 -2.84 0.56 -17.60
CA GLY A 55 -3.63 0.03 -16.49
C GLY A 55 -3.09 0.57 -15.17
N TRP A 56 -3.94 0.63 -14.15
CA TRP A 56 -3.56 1.09 -12.82
C TRP A 56 -4.34 0.35 -11.73
N VAL A 57 -3.80 0.40 -10.52
CA VAL A 57 -4.47 0.00 -9.26
C VAL A 57 -3.90 0.87 -8.13
N SER A 58 -4.68 1.10 -7.07
CA SER A 58 -4.17 1.75 -5.85
C SER A 58 -2.90 1.02 -5.39
N LEU A 59 -1.85 1.77 -5.04
CA LEU A 59 -0.64 1.14 -4.52
C LEU A 59 -0.94 0.37 -3.23
N GLY A 60 -1.85 0.87 -2.39
CA GLY A 60 -2.28 0.18 -1.17
C GLY A 60 -2.92 -1.18 -1.48
N ASP A 61 -3.82 -1.23 -2.46
CA ASP A 61 -4.49 -2.48 -2.85
C ASP A 61 -3.47 -3.48 -3.43
N PHE A 62 -2.52 -3.01 -4.25
CA PHE A 62 -1.43 -3.85 -4.76
C PHE A 62 -0.54 -4.40 -3.64
N LEU A 63 -0.15 -3.57 -2.68
CA LEU A 63 0.67 -4.00 -1.55
C LEU A 63 -0.09 -4.99 -0.66
N GLY A 64 -1.42 -4.87 -0.56
CA GLY A 64 -2.27 -5.84 0.13
C GLY A 64 -2.24 -7.25 -0.48
N LEU A 65 -1.80 -7.40 -1.73
CA LEU A 65 -1.62 -8.71 -2.38
C LEU A 65 -0.27 -9.36 -2.06
N ILE A 66 0.64 -8.63 -1.43
CA ILE A 66 2.01 -9.08 -1.20
C ILE A 66 2.18 -9.49 0.27
N ASP A 67 2.35 -10.80 0.48
CA ASP A 67 2.84 -11.33 1.75
C ASP A 67 4.37 -11.46 1.69
N ALA A 68 5.07 -10.35 1.93
CA ALA A 68 6.53 -10.30 1.95
C ALA A 68 7.13 -10.69 3.30
N GLY A 69 6.30 -10.88 4.33
CA GLY A 69 6.72 -10.91 5.72
C GLY A 69 7.25 -9.57 6.21
N TRP A 70 7.33 -9.42 7.53
CA TRP A 70 7.97 -8.26 8.16
C TRP A 70 9.47 -8.55 8.42
N PRO A 71 10.37 -7.55 8.33
CA PRO A 71 11.78 -7.75 8.66
C PRO A 71 11.97 -8.22 10.10
N THR A 72 12.74 -9.29 10.32
CA THR A 72 13.01 -9.86 11.65
C THR A 72 13.80 -8.94 12.59
N SER A 73 14.46 -7.91 12.07
CA SER A 73 15.16 -6.91 12.88
C SER A 73 14.24 -5.91 13.58
N ASP A 74 12.94 -5.96 13.28
CA ASP A 74 11.94 -5.10 13.90
C ASP A 74 11.12 -5.92 14.90
N ASP A 75 11.60 -5.94 16.14
CA ASP A 75 10.97 -6.63 17.28
C ASP A 75 9.98 -5.71 18.06
N SER A 76 9.68 -4.52 17.53
CA SER A 76 8.82 -3.52 18.19
C SER A 76 7.43 -4.07 18.55
N ASP A 77 6.91 -4.99 17.74
CA ASP A 77 5.61 -5.62 17.95
C ASP A 77 5.59 -6.52 19.20
N LYS A 78 6.72 -7.13 19.59
CA LYS A 78 6.79 -7.95 20.82
C LYS A 78 6.66 -7.09 22.07
N GLU A 79 7.30 -5.91 22.08
CA GLU A 79 7.19 -4.96 23.21
C GLU A 79 5.76 -4.42 23.33
N LEU A 80 5.07 -4.24 22.20
CA LEU A 80 3.68 -3.79 22.13
C LEU A 80 2.69 -4.88 22.56
N GLU A 81 2.89 -6.14 22.14
CA GLU A 81 2.09 -7.28 22.61
C GLU A 81 2.28 -7.55 24.11
N GLU A 82 3.52 -7.51 24.61
CA GLU A 82 3.82 -7.67 26.04
C GLU A 82 3.21 -6.56 26.89
N SER A 83 3.25 -5.30 26.44
CA SER A 83 2.63 -4.18 27.15
C SER A 83 1.10 -4.25 27.11
N SER A 84 0.50 -4.68 25.99
CA SER A 84 -0.94 -4.90 25.89
C SER A 84 -1.42 -6.01 26.85
N ASN A 85 -0.65 -7.09 26.98
CA ASN A 85 -0.98 -8.21 27.87
C ASN A 85 -0.75 -7.85 29.35
N LYS A 86 0.29 -7.09 29.69
CA LYS A 86 0.47 -6.52 31.05
C LYS A 86 -0.66 -5.57 31.45
N ASN A 87 -1.24 -4.84 30.50
CA ASN A 87 -2.34 -3.92 30.76
C ASN A 87 -3.72 -4.59 30.75
N LYS A 88 -3.92 -5.74 30.10
CA LYS A 88 -5.19 -6.52 30.19
C LYS A 88 -5.54 -6.93 31.63
N ASP A 89 -4.54 -7.22 32.46
CA ASP A 89 -4.78 -7.53 33.87
C ASP A 89 -5.10 -6.29 34.73
N LYS A 90 -4.70 -5.09 34.29
CA LYS A 90 -5.07 -3.81 34.94
C LYS A 90 -6.47 -3.33 34.55
N PHE A 91 -7.00 -3.72 33.40
CA PHE A 91 -8.30 -3.26 32.88
C PHE A 91 -9.46 -4.23 33.12
N LYS A 92 -9.25 -5.35 33.84
CA LYS A 92 -10.33 -6.27 34.25
C LYS A 92 -11.20 -5.76 35.41
N GLY A 93 -11.00 -4.53 35.87
CA GLY A 93 -11.79 -3.93 36.93
C GLY A 93 -11.83 -2.42 36.82
N ASP A 94 -12.58 -1.91 35.84
CA ASP A 94 -13.61 -0.89 36.10
C ASP A 94 -14.32 -0.54 34.79
N GLU A 95 -15.64 -0.47 34.85
CA GLU A 95 -16.51 0.03 33.80
C GLU A 95 -16.25 1.53 33.60
N GLY A 96 -15.30 1.91 32.73
CA GLY A 96 -15.01 3.33 32.48
C GLY A 96 -13.89 3.54 31.47
N GLY A 97 -14.24 3.49 30.18
CA GLY A 97 -13.31 3.55 29.06
C GLY A 97 -12.66 4.92 28.81
N PHE A 98 -11.47 4.82 28.22
CA PHE A 98 -10.66 5.81 27.49
C PHE A 98 -10.18 7.09 28.20
N PHE A 99 -8.85 7.23 28.27
CA PHE A 99 -8.17 8.53 28.38
C PHE A 99 -7.22 8.69 27.18
N GLU A 100 -7.43 9.74 26.40
CA GLU A 100 -6.44 10.29 25.46
C GLU A 100 -5.31 10.94 26.26
N VAL A 101 -4.07 10.74 25.81
CA VAL A 101 -2.90 11.42 26.39
C VAL A 101 -2.33 12.34 25.31
N GLU A 102 -2.27 13.63 25.62
CA GLU A 102 -1.64 14.70 24.81
C GLU A 102 -0.14 14.47 24.56
#